data_AF-A0A536YLS0-F1
#
_entry.id   AF-A0A536YLS0-F1
#
_cell.length_a   1.000
_cell.length_b   1.000
_cell.length_c   1.000
_cell.angle_alpha   90.00
_cell.angle_beta   90.00
_cell.angle_gamma   90.00
#
_symmetry.space_group_name_H-M   'P 1'
#
loop_
_entity.id
_entity.type
_entity.pdbx_description
1 polymer ?
#
loop_
_entity_poly.entity_id
_entity_poly.type
_entity_poly.pdbx_seq_one_letter_code
_entity_poly.pdbx_strand_id
1 'polypeptide(L)' 'MSWNVVPDLKTALAKAGTKHVLETIPGTHHGYCFAARADYHAVAAEETWVKLFDLWDRNLK' A
#
# COMPACT_ATOMS: atom_id res chain seq x y z
N MET A 1 -3.14 11.04 -19.44
CA MET A 1 -2.52 10.21 -18.40
C MET A 1 -3.17 8.83 -18.48
N SER A 2 -2.43 7.75 -18.75
CA SER A 2 -2.98 6.39 -18.68
C SER A 2 -2.99 5.95 -17.23
N TRP A 3 -4.15 5.60 -16.68
CA TRP A 3 -4.35 5.23 -15.27
C TRP A 3 -4.15 3.72 -15.01
N ASN A 4 -3.46 3.04 -15.92
CA ASN A 4 -3.50 1.57 -15.96
C ASN A 4 -2.49 0.88 -15.04
N VAL A 5 -1.54 1.61 -14.42
CA VAL A 5 -0.47 0.98 -13.62
C VAL A 5 -1.00 0.11 -12.47
N VAL A 6 -1.91 0.63 -11.64
CA VAL A 6 -2.46 -0.12 -10.50
C VAL A 6 -3.39 -1.26 -10.97
N PRO A 7 -4.33 -1.04 -11.92
CA PRO A 7 -5.14 -2.12 -12.50
C PRO A 7 -4.32 -3.25 -13.17
N ASP A 8 -3.30 -2.90 -13.94
CA ASP A 8 -2.45 -3.86 -14.65
C ASP A 8 -1.62 -4.68 -13.66
N LEU A 9 -1.07 -4.02 -12.63
CA LEU A 9 -0.36 -4.71 -11.55
C LEU A 9 -1.27 -5.68 -10.80
N LYS A 10 -2.50 -5.26 -10.45
CA LYS A 10 -3.49 -6.13 -9.79
C LYS A 10 -3.77 -7.38 -10.63
N THR A 11 -3.94 -7.19 -11.93
CA THR A 11 -4.18 -8.29 -12.89
C THR A 11 -3.00 -9.24 -12.96
N ALA A 12 -1.77 -8.71 -13.03
CA ALA A 12 -0.56 -9.50 -13.08
C ALA A 12 -0.35 -10.34 -11.81
N LEU A 13 -0.54 -9.75 -10.63
CA LEU A 13 -0.42 -10.44 -9.34
C LEU A 13 -1.46 -11.55 -9.18
N ALA A 14 -2.70 -11.30 -9.60
CA ALA A 14 -3.76 -12.31 -9.61
C ALA A 14 -3.42 -13.48 -10.55
N LYS A 15 -2.97 -13.19 -11.78
CA LYS A 15 -2.56 -14.21 -12.76
C LYS A 15 -1.39 -15.07 -12.26
N ALA A 16 -0.47 -14.47 -11.53
CA ALA A 16 0.68 -15.18 -10.96
C ALA A 16 0.34 -16.04 -9.74
N GLY A 17 -0.87 -15.92 -9.17
CA GLY A 17 -1.22 -16.60 -7.93
C GLY A 17 -0.48 -16.06 -6.70
N THR A 18 0.09 -14.85 -6.78
CA THR A 18 0.86 -14.26 -5.69
C THR A 18 -0.05 -13.89 -4.53
N LYS A 19 0.25 -14.34 -3.30
CA LYS A 19 -0.42 -13.87 -2.08
C LYS A 19 -0.04 -12.40 -1.84
N HIS A 20 -0.99 -11.47 -1.96
CA HIS A 20 -0.74 -10.04 -1.86
C HIS A 20 -1.92 -9.26 -1.28
N VAL A 21 -1.65 -8.03 -0.84
CA VAL A 21 -2.63 -6.97 -0.59
C VAL A 21 -2.19 -5.76 -1.41
N LEU A 22 -3.12 -5.13 -2.14
CA LEU A 22 -2.86 -3.95 -2.97
C LEU A 22 -4.00 -2.96 -2.78
N GLU A 23 -3.65 -1.75 -2.33
CA GLU A 23 -4.61 -0.70 -1.96
C GLU A 23 -4.15 0.66 -2.47
N THR A 24 -5.13 1.52 -2.81
CA THR A 24 -4.91 2.94 -3.07
C THR A 24 -5.69 3.71 -2.00
N ILE A 25 -5.00 4.50 -1.19
CA ILE A 25 -5.63 5.22 -0.06
C ILE A 25 -6.10 6.61 -0.55
N PRO A 26 -7.42 6.92 -0.49
CA PRO A 26 -7.93 8.21 -0.93
C PRO A 26 -7.30 9.38 -0.16
N GLY A 27 -7.05 10.50 -0.85
CA GLY A 27 -6.49 11.71 -0.23
C GLY A 27 -5.00 11.65 0.10
N THR A 28 -4.31 10.55 -0.25
CA THR A 28 -2.86 10.42 -0.06
C THR A 28 -2.08 10.70 -1.34
N HIS A 29 -0.84 11.17 -1.18
CA HIS A 29 0.12 11.39 -2.27
C HIS A 29 1.42 10.61 -2.01
N HIS A 30 2.31 10.57 -3.01
CA HIS A 30 3.58 9.86 -2.88
C HIS A 30 4.37 10.38 -1.67
N GLY A 31 4.68 9.47 -0.74
CA GLY A 31 5.42 9.81 0.47
C GLY A 31 4.55 10.12 1.70
N TYR A 32 3.25 9.80 1.66
CA TYR A 32 2.34 10.08 2.79
C TYR A 32 2.70 9.40 4.11
N CYS A 33 3.56 8.37 4.11
CA CYS A 33 4.06 7.72 5.34
C CYS A 33 5.27 8.42 5.98
N PHE A 34 5.85 9.46 5.36
CA PHE A 34 7.04 10.13 5.88
C PHE A 34 6.67 11.39 6.66
N ALA A 35 6.71 11.32 8.00
CA ALA A 35 6.32 12.42 8.89
C ALA A 35 7.02 13.76 8.63
N ALA A 36 8.23 13.75 8.07
CA ALA A 36 9.00 14.95 7.74
C ALA A 36 8.69 15.55 6.35
N ARG A 37 7.74 14.99 5.58
CA ARG A 37 7.37 15.47 4.23
C ARG A 37 6.03 16.20 4.24
N ALA A 38 5.86 17.11 3.27
CA ALA A 38 4.63 17.89 3.11
C ALA A 38 3.38 17.02 2.87
N ASP A 39 3.55 15.87 2.21
CA ASP A 39 2.47 14.94 1.89
C ASP A 39 2.08 14.02 3.06
N TYR A 40 2.68 14.19 4.25
CA TYR A 40 2.42 13.34 5.40
C TYR A 40 0.93 13.29 5.74
N HIS A 41 0.37 12.08 5.77
CA HIS A 41 -1.03 11.85 6.09
C HIS A 41 -1.15 10.89 7.27
N ALA A 42 -1.12 11.44 8.49
CA ALA A 42 -0.97 10.69 9.75
C ALA A 42 -1.87 9.46 9.87
N VAL A 43 -3.18 9.59 9.64
CA VAL A 43 -4.13 8.48 9.78
C VAL A 43 -3.81 7.32 8.82
N ALA A 44 -3.65 7.63 7.53
CA ALA A 44 -3.29 6.64 6.51
C ALA A 44 -1.91 6.00 6.76
N ALA A 45 -0.96 6.77 7.29
CA ALA A 45 0.36 6.27 7.65
C ALA A 45 0.28 5.23 8.78
N GLU A 46 -0.45 5.53 9.86
CA GLU A 46 -0.67 4.60 10.98
C GLU A 46 -1.42 3.33 10.53
N GLU A 47 -2.47 3.46 9.71
CA GLU A 47 -3.19 2.31 9.15
C GLU A 47 -2.28 1.43 8.29
N THR A 48 -1.35 2.03 7.54
CA THR A 48 -0.36 1.31 6.74
C THR A 48 0.61 0.53 7.63
N TRP A 49 1.06 1.13 8.73
CA TRP A 49 1.94 0.46 9.70
C TRP A 49 1.25 -0.72 10.37
N VAL A 50 -0.02 -0.59 10.76
CA VAL A 50 -0.82 -1.70 11.32
C VAL A 50 -0.86 -2.89 10.35
N LYS A 51 -1.13 -2.65 9.06
CA LYS A 51 -1.18 -3.70 8.04
C LYS A 51 0.19 -4.36 7.80
N LEU A 52 1.27 -3.59 7.87
CA LEU A 52 2.63 -4.11 7.72
C LEU A 52 3.00 -5.03 8.90
N PHE A 53 2.70 -4.62 10.13
CA PHE A 53 2.93 -5.46 11.30
C PHE A 53 2.07 -6.74 11.27
N ASP A 54 0.79 -6.65 10.89
CA ASP A 54 -0.04 -7.84 10.68
C ASP A 54 0.53 -8.79 9.60
N LEU A 55 1.11 -8.24 8.53
CA LEU A 55 1.77 -9.06 7.52
C LEU A 55 2.99 -9.79 8.10
N TRP A 56 3.81 -9.12 8.91
CA TRP A 56 4.95 -9.75 9.55
C TRP A 56 4.51 -10.81 10.57
N ASP A 57 3.47 -10.54 11.34
CA ASP A 57 2.93 -11.51 12.31
C ASP A 57 2.51 -12.82 11.68
N ARG A 58 1.95 -12.77 10.46
CA ARG A 58 1.52 -13.96 9.73
C ARG A 58 2.64 -14.74 9.05
N ASN A 59 3.83 -14.17 8.87
CA ASN A 59 4.86 -14.76 8.00
C ASN A 59 6.29 -14.79 8.57
N LEU A 60 6.61 -13.99 9.60
CA LEU A 60 7.98 -13.80 10.11
C LEU A 60 8.11 -14.01 11.64
N LYS A 61 7.01 -14.22 12.36
CA LYS A 61 7.02 -14.59 13.78
C LYS A 61 7.15 -16.09 13.97
#